data_AF-A0A3M2VH54-F1
#
_entry.id   AF-A0A3M2VH54-F1
#
_cell.length_a   1.000
_cell.length_b   1.000
_cell.length_c   1.000
_cell.angle_alpha   90.00
_cell.angle_beta   90.00
_cell.angle_gamma   90.00
#
_symmetry.space_group_name_H-M   'P 1'
#
loop_
_entity.id
_entity.type
_entity.pdbx_description
1 polymer ?
#
loop_
_entity_poly.entity_id
_entity_poly.type
_entity_poly.pdbx_seq_one_letter_code
_entity_poly.pdbx_strand_id
1 'polypeptide(L)'
;MQIISHRGYWLHKPERNLTQAFHRSFDFGFGTETDVRDVAGQLVISHDMPVGGELTLDGLLDIMAGRNLPLAINVKADGMALALKKTFARYGHTNWFVFDMAVPDMRSYLIEEVITYSRLSDVEPSPAWLERATGVWLDGFDSEWFSNQVIGDLLSQDKQVCVVSPELHGRD
;
A
#
# COMPACT_ATOMS: atom_id res chain seq x y z
N MET A 1 0.35 -9.97 13.97
CA MET A 1 0.50 -8.52 13.67
C MET A 1 1.76 -8.35 12.86
N GLN A 2 1.67 -7.64 11.72
CA GLN A 2 2.82 -7.26 10.90
C GLN A 2 2.95 -5.74 10.96
N ILE A 3 4.18 -5.22 10.96
CA ILE A 3 4.44 -3.78 11.00
C ILE A 3 4.86 -3.32 9.61
N ILE A 4 4.23 -2.23 9.17
CA ILE A 4 4.48 -1.60 7.88
C ILE A 4 4.85 -0.13 8.15
N SER A 5 6.01 0.29 7.67
CA SER A 5 6.46 1.67 7.77
C SER A 5 5.86 2.53 6.66
N HIS A 6 5.32 3.71 6.98
CA HIS A 6 4.73 4.60 5.97
C HIS A 6 5.81 5.34 5.17
N ARG A 7 5.91 5.02 3.87
CA ARG A 7 6.92 5.53 2.93
C ARG A 7 8.36 5.27 3.37
N GLY A 8 8.59 4.08 3.94
CA GLY A 8 9.85 3.65 4.53
C GLY A 8 10.06 4.15 5.96
N TYR A 9 11.11 3.66 6.62
CA TYR A 9 11.52 4.14 7.93
C TYR A 9 12.46 5.32 7.73
N TRP A 10 11.95 6.54 7.83
CA TRP A 10 12.70 7.78 7.71
C TRP A 10 12.98 8.42 9.09
N LEU A 11 14.14 9.09 9.24
CA LEU A 11 14.46 9.95 10.40
C LEU A 11 13.99 11.40 10.15
N HIS A 12 13.95 11.78 8.87
CA HIS A 12 13.55 13.11 8.45
C HIS A 12 12.54 13.03 7.30
N LYS A 13 11.53 13.90 7.29
CA LYS A 13 10.45 13.90 6.29
C LYS A 13 10.91 13.85 4.81
N PRO A 14 12.03 14.47 4.40
CA PRO A 14 12.52 14.38 3.02
C PRO A 14 13.02 12.99 2.60
N GLU A 15 13.24 12.08 3.54
CA GLU A 15 13.72 10.73 3.24
C GLU A 15 12.60 9.76 2.85
N ARG A 16 11.33 10.19 2.94
CA ARG A 16 10.17 9.39 2.53
C ARG A 16 10.31 8.96 1.08
N ASN A 17 10.01 7.70 0.80
CA ASN A 17 10.14 7.08 -0.52
C ASN A 17 11.57 7.08 -1.10
N LEU A 18 12.59 7.40 -0.30
CA LEU A 18 13.99 7.26 -0.70
C LEU A 18 14.56 5.90 -0.28
N THR A 19 15.58 5.45 -1.02
CA THR A 19 16.24 4.15 -0.83
C THR A 19 16.71 3.91 0.61
N GLN A 20 17.27 4.93 1.27
CA GLN A 20 17.75 4.84 2.65
C GLN A 20 16.64 4.56 3.68
N ALA A 21 15.40 4.99 3.42
CA ALA A 21 14.27 4.71 4.30
C ALA A 21 13.80 3.26 4.13
N PHE A 22 13.79 2.75 2.90
CA PHE A 22 13.44 1.37 2.60
C PHE A 22 14.46 0.36 3.13
N HIS A 23 15.76 0.64 2.95
CA HIS A 23 16.82 -0.19 3.54
C HIS A 23 16.60 -0.35 5.05
N ARG A 24 16.38 0.76 5.76
CA ARG A 24 16.11 0.72 7.20
C ARG A 24 14.87 -0.11 7.52
N SER A 25 13.74 0.11 6.84
CA SER A 25 12.54 -0.72 7.08
C SER A 25 12.85 -2.20 6.99
N PHE A 26 13.47 -2.62 5.90
CA PHE A 26 13.68 -4.03 5.61
C PHE A 26 14.76 -4.66 6.50
N ASP A 27 15.81 -3.91 6.84
CA ASP A 27 16.87 -4.36 7.76
C ASP A 27 16.35 -4.54 9.20
N PHE A 28 15.33 -3.77 9.59
CA PHE A 28 14.60 -3.97 10.85
C PHE A 28 13.49 -5.03 10.77
N GLY A 29 13.28 -5.66 9.60
CA GLY A 29 12.25 -6.68 9.41
C GLY A 29 10.83 -6.13 9.27
N PHE A 30 10.68 -4.82 9.02
CA PHE A 30 9.39 -4.19 8.76
C PHE A 30 9.07 -4.21 7.28
N GLY A 31 7.78 -4.35 6.95
CA GLY A 31 7.30 -4.00 5.62
C GLY A 31 7.32 -2.49 5.38
N THR A 32 6.90 -2.10 4.19
CA THR A 32 6.67 -0.67 3.89
C THR A 32 5.39 -0.47 3.11
N GLU A 33 4.71 0.62 3.43
CA GLU A 33 3.75 1.24 2.56
C GLU A 33 4.53 2.19 1.65
N THR A 34 4.08 2.32 0.41
CA THR A 34 4.67 3.27 -0.53
C THR A 34 3.67 3.62 -1.63
N ASP A 35 3.94 4.70 -2.34
CA ASP A 35 3.09 5.22 -3.41
C ASP A 35 3.66 4.81 -4.77
N VAL A 36 2.83 4.20 -5.63
CA VAL A 36 3.21 3.86 -7.00
C VAL A 36 2.46 4.72 -8.01
N ARG A 37 3.20 5.21 -9.00
CA ARG A 37 2.74 5.90 -10.20
C ARG A 37 3.43 5.33 -11.43
N ASP A 38 2.94 5.73 -12.61
CA ASP A 38 3.63 5.52 -13.87
C ASP A 38 4.28 6.81 -14.40
N VAL A 39 5.40 6.68 -15.09
CA VAL A 39 6.01 7.73 -15.89
C VAL A 39 6.67 7.12 -17.12
N ALA A 40 6.33 7.62 -18.31
CA ALA A 40 6.88 7.14 -19.58
C ALA A 40 6.84 5.59 -19.75
N GLY A 41 5.78 4.95 -19.26
CA GLY A 41 5.59 3.49 -19.33
C GLY A 41 6.35 2.68 -18.27
N GLN A 42 6.93 3.32 -17.26
CA GLN A 42 7.62 2.68 -16.14
C GLN A 42 6.86 2.88 -14.83
N LEU A 43 6.89 1.88 -13.95
CA LEU A 43 6.38 2.01 -12.58
C LEU A 43 7.45 2.64 -11.69
N VAL A 44 7.08 3.71 -11.01
CA VAL A 44 7.95 4.47 -10.12
C VAL A 44 7.31 4.69 -8.76
N ILE A 45 8.17 4.86 -7.76
CA ILE A 45 7.80 5.16 -6.39
C ILE A 45 7.69 6.68 -6.24
N SER A 46 6.46 7.19 -6.17
CA SER A 46 6.21 8.62 -5.99
C SER A 46 4.81 8.90 -5.47
N HIS A 47 4.71 9.76 -4.45
CA HIS A 47 3.43 10.27 -3.97
C HIS A 47 2.86 11.31 -4.92
N ASP A 48 3.68 12.30 -5.28
CA ASP A 48 3.33 13.38 -6.18
C ASP A 48 3.56 12.97 -7.63
N MET A 49 3.06 13.77 -8.57
CA MET A 49 3.18 13.46 -9.99
C MET A 49 4.67 13.39 -10.39
N PRO A 50 5.16 12.25 -10.93
CA PRO A 50 6.57 12.06 -11.25
C PRO A 50 6.96 12.90 -12.46
N VAL A 51 8.24 13.27 -12.51
CA VAL A 51 8.88 13.97 -13.63
C VAL A 51 10.04 13.16 -14.22
N GLY A 52 10.36 12.01 -13.63
CA GLY A 52 11.47 11.14 -14.02
C GLY A 52 12.64 11.22 -13.04
N GLY A 53 13.35 10.09 -12.89
CA GLY A 53 14.48 9.94 -11.98
C GLY A 53 14.11 9.47 -10.57
N GLU A 54 12.82 9.26 -10.29
CA GLU A 54 12.34 8.62 -9.07
C GLU A 54 12.81 7.15 -9.01
N LEU A 55 12.80 6.58 -7.81
CA LEU A 55 13.08 5.17 -7.61
C LEU A 55 12.04 4.34 -8.38
N THR A 56 12.49 3.39 -9.21
CA THR A 56 11.57 2.47 -9.90
C THR A 56 11.03 1.42 -8.94
N LEU A 57 9.89 0.81 -9.27
CA LEU A 57 9.38 -0.33 -8.51
C LEU A 57 10.39 -1.51 -8.53
N ASP A 58 11.04 -1.76 -9.67
CA ASP A 58 12.14 -2.72 -9.76
C ASP A 58 13.25 -2.40 -8.75
N GLY A 59 13.67 -1.13 -8.65
CA GLY A 59 14.68 -0.70 -7.69
C GLY A 59 14.26 -0.89 -6.23
N LEU A 60 12.98 -0.70 -5.89
CA LEU A 60 12.47 -1.03 -4.56
C LEU A 60 12.54 -2.55 -4.27
N LEU A 61 12.19 -3.38 -5.25
CA LEU A 61 12.23 -4.83 -5.13
C LEU A 61 13.67 -5.38 -5.10
N ASP A 62 14.62 -4.69 -5.75
CA ASP A 62 16.05 -4.98 -5.61
C ASP A 62 16.52 -4.70 -4.16
N ILE A 63 16.07 -3.60 -3.55
CA ILE A 63 16.36 -3.27 -2.14
C ILE A 63 15.76 -4.29 -1.17
N MET A 64 14.58 -4.85 -1.51
CA MET A 64 13.96 -5.95 -0.76
C MET A 64 14.89 -7.18 -0.70
N ALA A 65 15.78 -7.36 -1.69
CA ALA A 65 16.85 -8.35 -1.70
C ALA A 65 16.36 -9.79 -1.45
N GLY A 66 15.23 -10.17 -2.06
CA GLY A 66 14.62 -11.49 -1.94
C GLY A 66 13.89 -11.75 -0.61
N ARG A 67 13.86 -10.79 0.32
CA ARG A 67 12.98 -10.85 1.48
C ARG A 67 11.52 -10.80 1.01
N ASN A 68 10.61 -11.37 1.81
CA ASN A 68 9.17 -11.36 1.52
C ASN A 68 8.40 -10.60 2.61
N LEU A 69 8.90 -9.41 2.97
CA LEU A 69 8.26 -8.50 3.92
C LEU A 69 7.04 -7.82 3.28
N PRO A 70 6.02 -7.44 4.06
CA PRO A 70 4.77 -6.94 3.49
C PRO A 70 4.98 -5.61 2.75
N LEU A 71 4.46 -5.52 1.53
CA LEU A 71 4.41 -4.29 0.75
C LEU A 71 2.96 -3.84 0.55
N ALA A 72 2.60 -2.72 1.15
CA ALA A 72 1.32 -2.05 0.92
C ALA A 72 1.50 -1.01 -0.19
N ILE A 73 0.90 -1.24 -1.35
CA ILE A 73 1.10 -0.40 -2.53
C ILE A 73 -0.09 0.54 -2.72
N ASN A 74 0.12 1.82 -2.41
CA ASN A 74 -0.86 2.87 -2.65
C ASN A 74 -0.85 3.24 -4.14
N VAL A 75 -1.94 2.95 -4.83
CA VAL A 75 -2.07 3.20 -6.27
C VAL A 75 -2.50 4.65 -6.49
N LYS A 76 -1.62 5.47 -7.09
CA LYS A 76 -1.88 6.90 -7.31
C LYS A 76 -2.26 7.28 -8.75
N ALA A 77 -2.30 6.31 -9.66
CA ALA A 77 -2.68 6.46 -11.05
C ALA A 77 -3.36 5.18 -11.58
N ASP A 78 -4.33 5.35 -12.47
CA ASP A 78 -5.12 4.23 -13.00
C ASP A 78 -4.34 3.43 -14.07
N GLY A 79 -4.79 2.19 -14.35
CA GLY A 79 -4.29 1.41 -15.48
C GLY A 79 -2.98 0.65 -15.24
N MET A 80 -2.49 0.61 -14.00
CA MET A 80 -1.22 -0.03 -13.64
C MET A 80 -1.34 -1.51 -13.24
N ALA A 81 -2.55 -2.07 -13.12
CA ALA A 81 -2.81 -3.39 -12.54
C ALA A 81 -1.96 -4.53 -13.15
N LEU A 82 -1.95 -4.66 -14.48
CA LEU A 82 -1.21 -5.72 -15.15
C LEU A 82 0.31 -5.52 -15.05
N ALA A 83 0.78 -4.27 -15.08
CA ALA A 83 2.20 -3.94 -14.95
C ALA A 83 2.73 -4.28 -13.55
N LEU A 84 1.95 -3.94 -12.51
CA LEU A 84 2.24 -4.29 -11.13
C LEU A 84 2.33 -5.81 -10.95
N LYS A 85 1.28 -6.53 -11.34
CA LYS A 85 1.23 -8.01 -11.26
C LYS A 85 2.45 -8.66 -11.92
N LYS A 86 2.78 -8.26 -13.15
CA LYS A 86 3.95 -8.79 -13.88
C LYS A 86 5.26 -8.48 -13.19
N THR A 87 5.42 -7.28 -12.62
CA THR A 87 6.65 -6.87 -11.94
C THR A 87 6.87 -7.69 -10.67
N PHE A 88 5.86 -7.79 -9.80
CA PHE A 88 5.96 -8.62 -8.60
C PHE A 88 6.17 -10.10 -8.91
N ALA A 89 5.47 -10.65 -9.91
CA ALA A 89 5.65 -12.04 -10.34
C ALA A 89 7.07 -12.31 -10.86
N ARG A 90 7.67 -11.37 -11.61
CA ARG A 90 9.06 -11.48 -12.10
C ARG A 90 10.06 -11.56 -10.95
N TYR A 91 9.82 -10.83 -9.87
CA TYR A 91 10.66 -10.86 -8.66
C TYR A 91 10.33 -12.02 -7.72
N GLY A 92 9.25 -12.77 -7.96
CA GLY A 92 8.77 -13.82 -7.06
C GLY A 92 8.31 -13.30 -5.69
N HIS A 93 8.04 -12.00 -5.57
CA HIS A 93 7.59 -11.39 -4.32
C HIS A 93 6.08 -11.53 -4.18
N THR A 94 5.62 -12.16 -3.09
CA THR A 94 4.23 -12.60 -2.93
C THR A 94 3.51 -11.93 -1.77
N ASN A 95 4.24 -11.28 -0.85
CA ASN A 95 3.66 -10.61 0.30
C ASN A 95 3.39 -9.13 0.01
N TRP A 96 2.45 -8.87 -0.90
CA TRP A 96 2.08 -7.51 -1.27
C TRP A 96 0.58 -7.40 -1.55
N PHE A 97 0.04 -6.20 -1.38
CA PHE A 97 -1.33 -5.86 -1.73
C PHE A 97 -1.40 -4.43 -2.22
N VAL A 98 -2.48 -4.10 -2.93
CA VAL A 98 -2.77 -2.75 -3.41
C VAL A 98 -3.97 -2.15 -2.69
N PHE A 99 -4.00 -0.83 -2.60
CA PHE A 99 -5.12 -0.07 -2.06
C PHE A 99 -5.17 1.32 -2.71
N ASP A 100 -6.23 2.09 -2.41
CA ASP A 100 -6.39 3.50 -2.80
C ASP A 100 -6.48 3.83 -4.30
N MET A 101 -6.59 2.83 -5.18
CA MET A 101 -6.93 3.08 -6.58
C MET A 101 -8.33 3.68 -6.72
N ALA A 102 -8.60 4.37 -7.84
CA ALA A 102 -9.96 4.79 -8.16
C ALA A 102 -10.91 3.58 -8.19
N VAL A 103 -12.13 3.73 -7.66
CA VAL A 103 -13.12 2.64 -7.58
C VAL A 103 -13.40 1.96 -8.94
N PRO A 104 -13.47 2.69 -10.09
CA PRO A 104 -13.55 2.05 -11.39
C PRO A 104 -12.30 1.24 -11.78
N ASP A 105 -11.10 1.73 -11.47
CA ASP A 105 -9.83 1.05 -11.78
C ASP A 105 -9.60 -0.19 -10.90
N MET A 106 -10.12 -0.18 -9.67
CA MET A 106 -10.14 -1.35 -8.76
C MET A 106 -10.68 -2.61 -9.46
N ARG A 107 -11.63 -2.47 -10.39
CA ARG A 107 -12.15 -3.59 -11.18
C ARG A 107 -11.06 -4.34 -11.94
N SER A 108 -10.07 -3.63 -12.48
CA SER A 108 -8.94 -4.23 -13.21
C SER A 108 -8.08 -5.09 -12.28
N TYR A 109 -7.77 -4.61 -11.07
CA TYR A 109 -7.01 -5.36 -10.07
C TYR A 109 -7.75 -6.63 -9.62
N LEU A 110 -9.06 -6.54 -9.43
CA LEU A 110 -9.89 -7.69 -9.06
C LEU A 110 -10.01 -8.73 -10.18
N ILE A 111 -10.03 -8.32 -11.45
CA ILE A 111 -9.99 -9.25 -12.61
C ILE A 111 -8.62 -9.92 -12.71
N GLU A 112 -7.56 -9.16 -12.45
CA GLU A 112 -6.19 -9.67 -12.45
C GLU A 112 -5.84 -10.47 -11.19
N GLU A 113 -6.80 -10.68 -10.28
CA GLU A 113 -6.61 -11.42 -9.02
C GLU A 113 -5.47 -10.85 -8.16
N VAL A 114 -5.23 -9.54 -8.22
CA VAL A 114 -4.30 -8.85 -7.34
C VAL A 114 -4.95 -8.68 -5.96
N ILE A 115 -4.23 -9.01 -4.89
CA ILE A 115 -4.70 -8.82 -3.52
C ILE A 115 -5.00 -7.33 -3.31
N THR A 116 -6.27 -7.02 -3.08
CA THR A 116 -6.78 -5.65 -3.03
C THR A 116 -7.42 -5.38 -1.68
N TYR A 117 -7.07 -4.25 -1.08
CA TYR A 117 -7.67 -3.77 0.16
C TYR A 117 -8.54 -2.55 -0.15
N SER A 118 -9.80 -2.60 0.29
CA SER A 118 -10.72 -1.48 0.12
C SER A 118 -10.63 -0.52 1.31
N ARG A 119 -10.65 0.79 1.06
CA ARG A 119 -10.59 1.76 2.15
C ARG A 119 -11.92 1.82 2.90
N LEU A 120 -11.83 1.84 4.22
CA LEU A 120 -12.93 2.20 5.10
C LEU A 120 -12.43 3.30 6.03
N SER A 121 -13.11 4.44 6.03
CA SER A 121 -12.72 5.62 6.81
C SER A 121 -13.93 6.45 7.26
N ASP A 122 -13.67 7.52 8.01
CA ASP A 122 -14.64 8.55 8.38
C ASP A 122 -15.18 9.35 7.19
N VAL A 123 -14.43 9.42 6.09
CA VAL A 123 -14.83 10.07 4.84
C VAL A 123 -15.49 9.08 3.87
N GLU A 124 -15.06 7.82 3.89
CA GLU A 124 -15.54 6.74 3.04
C GLU A 124 -16.09 5.60 3.91
N PRO A 125 -17.30 5.75 4.48
CA PRO A 125 -17.86 4.82 5.46
C PRO A 125 -18.38 3.51 4.84
N SER A 126 -18.33 3.39 3.51
CA SER A 126 -18.76 2.20 2.78
C SER A 126 -17.65 1.75 1.83
N PRO A 127 -16.90 0.67 2.17
CA PRO A 127 -15.78 0.21 1.37
C PRO A 127 -16.27 -0.34 0.04
N ALA A 128 -15.71 0.18 -1.05
CA ALA A 128 -16.04 -0.28 -2.40
C ALA A 128 -15.65 -1.76 -2.58
N TRP A 129 -16.48 -2.52 -3.31
CA TRP A 129 -16.19 -3.92 -3.66
C TRP A 129 -15.84 -4.83 -2.47
N LEU A 130 -16.34 -4.55 -1.25
CA LEU A 130 -15.96 -5.26 -0.03
C LEU A 130 -16.06 -6.79 -0.17
N GLU A 131 -17.12 -7.29 -0.79
CA GLU A 131 -17.33 -8.73 -1.01
C GLU A 131 -16.17 -9.38 -1.77
N ARG A 132 -15.55 -8.65 -2.71
CA ARG A 132 -14.45 -9.14 -3.56
C ARG A 132 -13.06 -8.76 -3.05
N ALA A 133 -12.94 -7.70 -2.25
CA ALA A 133 -11.67 -7.28 -1.67
C ALA A 133 -11.16 -8.32 -0.66
N THR A 134 -9.85 -8.56 -0.64
CA THR A 134 -9.22 -9.49 0.31
C THR A 134 -9.12 -8.89 1.70
N GLY A 135 -8.98 -7.57 1.78
CA GLY A 135 -8.84 -6.86 3.04
C GLY A 135 -9.42 -5.46 3.04
N VAL A 136 -9.24 -4.79 4.16
CA VAL A 136 -9.66 -3.43 4.41
C VAL A 136 -8.46 -2.60 4.86
N TRP A 137 -8.28 -1.45 4.21
CA TRP A 137 -7.39 -0.39 4.66
C TRP A 137 -8.21 0.54 5.56
N LEU A 138 -8.01 0.42 6.87
CA LEU A 138 -8.78 1.12 7.89
C LEU A 138 -8.06 2.42 8.26
N ASP A 139 -8.59 3.53 7.78
CA ASP A 139 -7.98 4.86 7.89
C ASP A 139 -8.90 5.82 8.66
N GLY A 140 -8.34 6.85 9.28
CA GLY A 140 -9.10 7.90 9.95
C GLY A 140 -8.43 9.24 9.70
N PHE A 141 -9.05 10.08 8.87
CA PHE A 141 -8.47 11.35 8.47
C PHE A 141 -8.67 12.42 9.56
N ASP A 142 -9.92 12.62 9.99
CA ASP A 142 -10.30 13.70 10.89
C ASP A 142 -10.53 13.22 12.33
N SER A 143 -10.88 11.95 12.53
CA SER A 143 -11.19 11.41 13.85
C SER A 143 -10.82 9.93 14.02
N GLU A 144 -10.66 9.50 15.27
CA GLU A 144 -10.68 8.08 15.61
C GLU A 144 -12.15 7.63 15.68
N TRP A 145 -12.59 6.91 14.65
CA TRP A 145 -13.99 6.55 14.46
C TRP A 145 -14.25 5.05 14.60
N PHE A 146 -13.21 4.22 14.50
CA PHE A 146 -13.33 2.76 14.58
C PHE A 146 -12.98 2.24 15.98
N SER A 147 -13.56 1.10 16.34
CA SER A 147 -13.30 0.41 17.61
C SER A 147 -12.84 -1.02 17.37
N ASN A 148 -12.44 -1.71 18.44
CA ASN A 148 -12.16 -3.15 18.37
C ASN A 148 -13.35 -3.96 17.84
N GLN A 149 -14.59 -3.49 18.04
CA GLN A 149 -15.77 -4.14 17.47
C GLN A 149 -15.77 -4.05 15.94
N VAL A 150 -15.49 -2.87 15.38
CA VAL A 150 -15.40 -2.66 13.92
C VAL A 150 -14.33 -3.58 13.32
N ILE A 151 -13.15 -3.67 13.95
CA ILE A 151 -12.08 -4.57 13.51
C ILE A 151 -12.54 -6.04 13.59
N GLY A 152 -13.17 -6.44 14.70
CA GLY A 152 -13.71 -7.80 14.89
C GLY A 152 -14.76 -8.19 13.85
N ASP A 153 -15.66 -7.27 13.50
CA ASP A 153 -16.70 -7.49 12.50
C ASP A 153 -16.12 -7.70 11.10
N LEU A 154 -15.08 -6.94 10.74
CA LEU A 154 -14.35 -7.12 9.47
C LEU A 154 -13.62 -8.47 9.43
N LEU A 155 -12.93 -8.83 10.51
CA LEU A 155 -12.24 -10.11 10.62
C LEU A 155 -13.22 -11.30 10.54
N SER A 156 -14.43 -11.17 11.11
CA SER A 156 -15.48 -12.20 11.02
C SER A 156 -16.05 -12.41 9.61
N GLN A 157 -15.79 -11.47 8.69
CA GLN A 157 -16.13 -11.56 7.26
C GLN A 157 -14.95 -12.08 6.42
N ASP A 158 -13.98 -12.75 7.06
CA ASP A 158 -12.75 -13.27 6.47
C ASP A 158 -11.90 -12.19 5.78
N LYS A 159 -12.00 -10.92 6.23
CA LYS A 159 -11.17 -9.83 5.73
C LYS A 159 -9.88 -9.72 6.53
N GLN A 160 -8.78 -9.46 5.83
CA GLN A 160 -7.57 -8.92 6.47
C GLN A 160 -7.76 -7.43 6.76
N VAL A 161 -7.21 -6.93 7.87
CA VAL A 161 -7.35 -5.52 8.26
C VAL A 161 -5.97 -4.91 8.42
N CYS A 162 -5.70 -3.82 7.68
CA CYS A 162 -4.55 -2.96 7.89
C CYS A 162 -5.03 -1.68 8.58
N VAL A 163 -4.52 -1.42 9.79
CA VAL A 163 -4.91 -0.26 10.59
C VAL A 163 -3.85 0.83 10.42
N VAL A 164 -4.29 2.02 10.01
CA VAL A 164 -3.42 3.19 9.86
C VAL A 164 -3.21 3.84 11.22
N SER A 165 -1.96 4.15 11.56
CA SER A 165 -1.62 4.89 12.78
C SER A 165 -2.15 6.33 12.71
N PRO A 166 -2.80 6.85 13.77
CA PRO A 166 -3.17 8.26 13.87
C PRO A 166 -1.99 9.24 13.69
N GLU A 167 -0.79 8.84 14.10
CA GLU A 167 0.48 9.58 13.88
C GLU A 167 0.68 9.99 12.42
N LEU A 168 0.14 9.21 11.48
CA LEU A 168 0.22 9.51 10.05
C LEU A 168 -0.41 10.86 9.69
N HIS A 169 -1.50 11.19 10.37
CA HIS A 169 -2.25 12.43 10.18
C HIS A 169 -1.83 13.51 11.17
N GLY A 170 -0.67 13.34 11.83
CA GLY A 170 -0.17 14.24 12.85
C GLY A 170 -1.00 14.22 14.14
N ARG A 171 -1.75 13.14 14.36
CA ARG A 171 -2.47 12.85 15.60
C ARG A 171 -1.58 11.98 16.51
N ASP A 172 -2.09 11.59 17.68
CA ASP A 172 -1.35 10.93 18.78
C ASP A 172 -0.33 9.88 18.35
#